data_AF-A0A3C1BWS4-F1
#
_entry.id   AF-A0A3C1BWS4-F1
#
_cell.length_a   1.000
_cell.length_b   1.000
_cell.length_c   1.000
_cell.angle_alpha   90.00
_cell.angle_beta   90.00
_cell.angle_gamma   90.00
#
_symmetry.space_group_name_H-M   'P 1'
#
loop_
_entity.id
_entity.type
_entity.pdbx_description
1 polymer ?
#
loop_
_entity_poly.entity_id
_entity_poly.type
_entity_poly.pdbx_seq_one_letter_code
_entity_poly.pdbx_strand_id
1 'polypeptide(L)'
;MAEVTVSFVTPSAGSEKAVIELDEEMNLDLSGSAKKVFRYGETAYFRVYSPVPASVRAVSSDGTVTEQGIGTATIKGEYIPFTDSAEGNTKYPAREIVSSQWLGKSLGEMKKNSAYSVSCGVQPDAAGESGVGLLELSYTAGFKRFGITLPKKNKAEYPVLIYVFQE
;
A
#
# COMPACT_ATOMS: atom_id res chain seq x y z
N MET A 1 21.28 -16.09 16.40
CA MET A 1 20.08 -15.82 15.58
C MET A 1 20.56 -14.98 14.41
N ALA A 2 20.15 -15.26 13.18
CA ALA A 2 20.52 -14.42 12.04
C ALA A 2 19.38 -13.43 11.77
N GLU A 3 19.70 -12.17 11.55
CA GLU A 3 18.76 -11.09 11.28
C GLU A 3 18.77 -10.79 9.77
N VAL A 4 17.61 -10.89 9.12
CA VAL A 4 17.49 -10.67 7.68
C VAL A 4 16.63 -9.44 7.45
N THR A 5 17.17 -8.48 6.70
CA THR A 5 16.41 -7.31 6.24
C THR A 5 15.93 -7.56 4.83
N VAL A 6 14.61 -7.54 4.63
CA VAL A 6 13.98 -7.60 3.31
C VAL A 6 13.68 -6.19 2.84
N SER A 7 14.28 -5.80 1.73
CA SER A 7 14.08 -4.49 1.09
C SER A 7 13.26 -4.67 -0.18
N PHE A 8 12.17 -3.91 -0.29
CA PHE A 8 11.34 -3.89 -1.48
C PHE A 8 11.77 -2.75 -2.39
N VAL A 9 11.92 -3.02 -3.69
CA VAL A 9 12.25 -2.02 -4.70
C VAL A 9 11.26 -2.11 -5.85
N THR A 10 10.75 -0.96 -6.25
CA THR A 10 9.90 -0.78 -7.43
C THR A 10 10.68 0.00 -8.50
N PRO A 11 10.33 -0.10 -9.79
CA PRO A 11 10.96 0.71 -10.82
C PRO A 11 10.91 2.21 -10.47
N SER A 12 12.02 2.92 -10.69
CA SER A 12 12.14 4.37 -10.47
C SER A 12 11.51 5.20 -11.60
N ALA A 13 11.25 4.57 -12.75
CA ALA A 13 10.61 5.17 -13.91
C ALA A 13 9.41 4.32 -14.34
N GLY A 14 8.22 4.92 -14.27
CA GLY A 14 6.93 4.29 -14.57
C GLY A 14 5.85 4.96 -13.71
N SER A 15 4.73 5.34 -14.32
CA SER A 15 3.60 6.02 -13.66
C SER A 15 2.86 5.15 -12.62
N GLU A 16 3.35 3.96 -12.34
CA GLU A 16 2.65 2.96 -11.54
C GLU A 16 3.30 2.82 -10.17
N LYS A 17 2.83 3.69 -9.26
CA LYS A 17 3.07 3.56 -7.82
C LYS A 17 2.52 2.20 -7.37
N ALA A 18 3.35 1.36 -6.75
CA ALA A 18 2.92 0.15 -6.06
C ALA A 18 3.19 0.33 -4.57
N VAL A 19 2.21 0.02 -3.73
CA VAL A 19 2.40 0.03 -2.27
C VAL A 19 2.60 -1.41 -1.81
N ILE A 20 3.67 -1.66 -1.07
CA ILE A 20 4.03 -3.00 -0.62
C ILE A 20 4.01 -3.00 0.90
N GLU A 21 3.29 -3.95 1.50
CA GLU A 21 3.17 -4.07 2.95
C GLU A 21 3.21 -5.54 3.35
N LEU A 22 3.71 -5.83 4.56
CA LEU A 22 3.57 -7.16 5.13
C LEU A 22 2.09 -7.49 5.33
N ASP A 23 1.73 -8.75 5.08
CA ASP A 23 0.37 -9.22 5.30
C ASP A 23 0.20 -9.61 6.77
N GLU A 24 -0.19 -8.65 7.61
CA GLU A 24 -0.32 -8.86 9.06
C GLU A 24 -1.34 -9.96 9.41
N GLU A 25 -2.37 -10.19 8.58
CA GLU A 25 -3.37 -11.23 8.79
C GLU A 25 -2.82 -12.64 8.51
N MET A 26 -1.89 -12.78 7.57
CA MET A 26 -1.26 -14.06 7.23
C MET A 26 0.00 -14.33 8.05
N ASN A 27 0.63 -13.29 8.58
CA ASN A 27 1.84 -13.38 9.38
C ASN A 27 1.51 -13.29 10.87
N LEU A 28 0.88 -14.31 11.44
CA LEU A 28 0.57 -14.34 12.87
C LEU A 28 1.60 -15.17 13.65
N ASP A 29 1.93 -14.74 14.86
CA ASP A 29 2.63 -15.57 15.83
C ASP A 29 1.67 -16.50 16.60
N LEU A 30 2.20 -17.27 17.55
CA LEU A 30 1.40 -18.20 18.35
C LEU A 30 0.38 -17.51 19.27
N SER A 31 0.51 -16.20 19.50
CA SER A 31 -0.44 -15.39 20.26
C SER A 31 -1.54 -14.78 19.38
N GLY A 32 -1.44 -14.93 18.05
CA GLY A 32 -2.33 -14.26 17.10
C GLY A 32 -1.93 -12.80 16.82
N SER A 33 -0.70 -12.40 17.16
CA SER A 33 -0.18 -11.05 16.89
C SER A 33 0.61 -11.01 15.58
N ALA A 34 0.59 -9.86 14.90
CA ALA A 34 1.30 -9.66 13.64
C ALA A 34 2.82 -9.79 13.83
N LYS A 35 3.40 -10.79 13.17
CA LYS A 35 4.82 -11.13 13.18
C LYS A 35 5.55 -10.36 12.09
N LYS A 36 6.65 -9.71 12.47
CA LYS A 36 7.52 -8.94 11.56
C LYS A 36 8.92 -9.53 11.37
N VAL A 37 9.27 -10.56 12.15
CA VAL A 37 10.58 -11.20 12.14
C VAL A 37 10.42 -12.69 11.89
N PHE A 38 11.10 -13.22 10.88
CA PHE A 38 10.95 -14.59 10.41
C PHE A 38 12.27 -15.35 10.51
N ARG A 39 12.20 -16.63 10.83
CA ARG A 39 13.33 -17.56 10.79
C ARG A 39 13.51 -18.07 9.36
N TYR A 40 14.72 -18.52 9.02
CA TYR A 40 14.93 -19.24 7.77
C TYR A 40 14.01 -20.44 7.64
N GLY A 41 13.50 -20.65 6.42
CA GLY A 41 12.49 -21.67 6.11
C GLY A 41 11.06 -21.26 6.43
N GLU A 42 10.82 -20.19 7.20
CA GLU A 42 9.48 -19.62 7.34
C GLU A 42 9.13 -18.75 6.14
N THR A 43 7.85 -18.74 5.79
CA THR A 43 7.31 -17.88 4.73
C THR A 43 6.83 -16.57 5.35
N ALA A 44 7.35 -15.45 4.85
CA ALA A 44 6.81 -14.12 5.12
C ALA A 44 5.85 -13.73 3.99
N TYR A 45 4.62 -13.36 4.33
CA TYR A 45 3.62 -12.94 3.37
C TYR A 45 3.60 -11.42 3.21
N PHE A 46 3.41 -10.93 2.00
CA PHE A 46 3.27 -9.50 1.71
C PHE A 46 2.21 -9.24 0.64
N ARG A 47 1.59 -8.07 0.71
CA ARG A 47 0.60 -7.55 -0.22
C ARG A 47 1.25 -6.50 -1.11
N VAL A 48 0.99 -6.57 -2.40
CA VAL A 48 1.31 -5.50 -3.36
C VAL A 48 0.00 -4.91 -3.84
N TYR A 49 -0.27 -3.66 -3.45
CA TYR A 49 -1.42 -2.90 -3.91
C TYR A 49 -1.13 -2.25 -5.26
N SER A 50 -2.03 -2.49 -6.22
CA SER A 50 -1.94 -1.97 -7.59
C SER A 50 -3.35 -1.75 -8.16
N PRO A 51 -3.55 -0.80 -9.08
CA PRO A 51 -4.79 -0.68 -9.86
C PRO A 51 -5.13 -1.96 -10.64
N VAL A 52 -4.11 -2.72 -11.05
CA VAL A 52 -4.24 -3.98 -11.79
C VAL A 52 -3.47 -5.09 -11.08
N PRO A 53 -3.98 -5.66 -9.97
CA PRO A 53 -3.23 -6.65 -9.19
C PRO A 53 -2.79 -7.89 -10.00
N ALA A 54 -3.54 -8.27 -11.04
CA ALA A 54 -3.24 -9.44 -11.85
C ALA A 54 -1.94 -9.33 -12.67
N SER A 55 -1.55 -8.12 -13.10
CA SER A 55 -0.30 -7.88 -13.85
C SER A 55 0.93 -7.83 -12.94
N VAL A 56 0.74 -7.72 -11.62
CA VAL A 56 1.86 -7.63 -10.67
C VAL A 56 2.67 -8.93 -10.67
N ARG A 57 3.99 -8.75 -10.71
CA ARG A 57 5.02 -9.79 -10.55
C ARG A 57 6.01 -9.36 -9.47
N ALA A 58 6.63 -10.35 -8.84
CA ALA A 58 7.67 -10.13 -7.85
C ALA A 58 8.80 -11.15 -8.05
N VAL A 59 10.04 -10.67 -8.06
CA VAL A 59 11.25 -11.50 -8.10
C VAL A 59 12.15 -11.12 -6.94
N SER A 60 12.90 -12.08 -6.41
CA SER A 60 13.82 -11.83 -5.29
C SER A 60 15.27 -12.08 -5.68
N SER A 61 16.19 -11.38 -5.03
CA SER A 61 17.63 -11.64 -5.18
C SER A 61 18.07 -12.97 -4.56
N ASP A 62 17.23 -13.54 -3.68
CA ASP A 62 17.46 -14.81 -3.00
C ASP A 62 16.14 -15.38 -2.47
N GLY A 63 16.13 -16.67 -2.16
CA GLY A 63 14.92 -17.37 -1.70
C GLY A 63 13.91 -17.66 -2.80
N THR A 64 12.69 -17.99 -2.39
CA THR A 64 11.60 -18.38 -3.29
C THR A 64 10.39 -17.51 -3.05
N VAL A 65 10.01 -16.73 -4.08
CA VAL A 65 8.75 -15.98 -4.11
C VAL A 65 7.66 -16.87 -4.70
N THR A 66 6.51 -16.92 -4.04
CA THR A 66 5.33 -17.66 -4.50
C THR A 66 4.13 -16.73 -4.56
N GLU A 67 3.29 -16.88 -5.59
CA GLU A 67 2.03 -16.15 -5.69
C GLU A 67 0.95 -16.82 -4.84
N GLN A 68 0.19 -16.04 -4.08
CA GLN A 68 -0.80 -16.52 -3.12
C GLN A 68 -2.23 -16.03 -3.45
N GLY A 69 -2.40 -15.43 -4.64
CA GLY A 69 -3.69 -14.96 -5.15
C GLY A 69 -3.89 -13.44 -5.06
N ILE A 70 -5.09 -13.01 -5.44
CA ILE A 70 -5.52 -11.61 -5.47
C ILE A 70 -6.59 -11.41 -4.39
N GLY A 71 -6.57 -10.26 -3.74
CA GLY A 71 -7.54 -9.88 -2.73
C GLY A 71 -7.98 -8.42 -2.84
N THR A 72 -8.91 -8.04 -1.98
CA THR A 72 -9.36 -6.66 -1.81
C THR A 72 -9.30 -6.32 -0.33
N ALA A 73 -8.71 -5.18 0.02
CA ALA A 73 -8.71 -4.65 1.37
C ALA A 73 -9.62 -3.42 1.45
N THR A 74 -10.28 -3.23 2.58
CA THR A 74 -10.98 -1.98 2.88
C THR A 74 -10.04 -1.07 3.66
N ILE A 75 -9.64 0.04 3.04
CA ILE A 75 -8.90 1.11 3.69
C ILE A 75 -9.92 2.00 4.41
N LYS A 76 -9.75 2.16 5.72
CA LYS A 76 -10.70 2.90 6.57
C LYS A 76 -10.07 4.20 7.04
N GLY A 77 -10.82 5.29 6.91
CA GLY A 77 -10.50 6.58 7.54
C GLY A 77 -9.15 7.18 7.10
N GLU A 78 -8.78 7.07 5.83
CA GLU A 78 -7.61 7.78 5.32
C GLU A 78 -7.89 9.28 5.26
N TYR A 79 -7.00 10.09 5.84
CA TYR A 79 -7.12 11.53 5.84
C TYR A 79 -6.38 12.16 4.66
N ILE A 80 -7.12 12.90 3.83
CA ILE A 80 -6.61 13.58 2.64
C ILE A 80 -6.73 15.10 2.86
N PRO A 81 -5.61 15.80 3.07
CA PRO A 81 -5.62 17.24 3.24
C PRO A 81 -5.76 17.95 1.89
N PHE A 82 -6.54 19.03 1.88
CA PHE A 82 -6.72 19.95 0.76
C PHE A 82 -6.38 21.36 1.23
N THR A 83 -5.16 21.82 0.95
CA THR A 83 -4.60 23.07 1.48
C THR A 83 -4.40 24.16 0.44
N ASP A 84 -3.95 23.78 -0.74
CA ASP A 84 -3.49 24.65 -1.83
C ASP A 84 -3.88 24.09 -3.22
N SER A 85 -4.37 22.85 -3.28
CA SER A 85 -4.81 22.17 -4.50
C SER A 85 -6.16 21.52 -4.29
N ALA A 86 -7.03 21.60 -5.30
CA ALA A 86 -8.28 20.84 -5.34
C ALA A 86 -8.05 19.33 -5.56
N GLU A 87 -6.81 18.87 -5.72
CA GLU A 87 -6.43 17.47 -5.87
C GLU A 87 -5.73 16.93 -4.62
N GLY A 88 -6.17 15.75 -4.17
CA GLY A 88 -5.57 14.99 -3.09
C GLY A 88 -5.17 13.60 -3.54
N ASN A 89 -4.12 13.04 -2.94
CA ASN A 89 -3.60 11.72 -3.28
C ASN A 89 -3.98 10.68 -2.23
N THR A 90 -4.42 9.52 -2.67
CA THR A 90 -4.58 8.35 -1.79
C THR A 90 -3.27 7.58 -1.67
N LYS A 91 -3.06 6.94 -0.52
CA LYS A 91 -1.93 6.05 -0.29
C LYS A 91 -2.02 4.82 -1.18
N TYR A 92 -3.19 4.18 -1.21
CA TYR A 92 -3.46 2.96 -1.97
C TYR A 92 -4.33 3.24 -3.22
N PRO A 93 -4.30 2.38 -4.24
CA PRO A 93 -5.12 2.56 -5.43
C PRO A 93 -6.60 2.32 -5.12
N ALA A 94 -7.36 3.41 -5.03
CA ALA A 94 -8.78 3.42 -4.75
C ALA A 94 -9.59 2.83 -5.91
N ARG A 95 -10.21 1.68 -5.66
CA ARG A 95 -11.11 1.00 -6.58
C ARG A 95 -12.52 1.56 -6.46
N GLU A 96 -13.09 1.52 -5.28
CA GLU A 96 -14.44 2.01 -4.98
C GLU A 96 -14.43 2.81 -3.68
N ILE A 97 -15.09 3.97 -3.69
CA ILE A 97 -15.27 4.78 -2.48
C ILE A 97 -16.41 4.17 -1.66
N VAL A 98 -16.11 3.85 -0.40
CA VAL A 98 -17.07 3.29 0.56
C VAL A 98 -17.74 4.40 1.36
N SER A 99 -16.96 5.38 1.83
CA SER A 99 -17.48 6.56 2.52
C SER A 99 -16.53 7.74 2.36
N SER A 100 -17.08 8.95 2.42
CA SER A 100 -16.32 10.19 2.39
C SER A 100 -16.97 11.22 3.31
N GLN A 101 -16.19 11.82 4.19
CA GLN A 101 -16.66 12.82 5.14
C GLN A 101 -15.65 13.95 5.27
N TRP A 102 -16.11 15.20 5.17
CA TRP A 102 -15.27 16.34 5.50
C TRP A 102 -15.17 16.48 7.02
N LEU A 103 -13.95 16.58 7.52
CA LEU A 103 -13.64 16.95 8.89
C LEU A 103 -13.38 18.46 8.93
N GLY A 104 -14.34 19.19 9.52
CA GLY A 104 -14.32 20.65 9.54
C GLY A 104 -14.96 21.25 8.28
N LYS A 105 -14.21 22.11 7.58
CA LYS A 105 -14.75 22.83 6.42
C LYS A 105 -14.92 21.90 5.23
N SER A 106 -16.13 21.88 4.66
CA SER A 106 -16.40 21.19 3.40
C SER A 106 -15.96 22.04 2.22
N LEU A 107 -15.20 21.43 1.30
CA LEU A 107 -14.78 22.03 0.03
C LEU A 107 -15.60 21.50 -1.15
N GLY A 108 -16.87 21.18 -0.90
CA GLY A 108 -17.81 20.68 -1.90
C GLY A 108 -17.78 19.15 -2.09
N GLU A 109 -18.38 18.69 -3.18
CA GLU A 109 -18.45 17.27 -3.52
C GLU A 109 -17.05 16.72 -3.83
N MET A 110 -16.80 15.48 -3.39
CA MET A 110 -15.59 14.76 -3.74
C MET A 110 -15.81 13.91 -4.99
N LYS A 111 -14.79 13.86 -5.86
CA LYS A 111 -14.75 12.98 -7.03
C LYS A 111 -13.47 12.16 -7.07
N LYS A 112 -13.57 10.89 -7.47
CA LYS A 112 -12.39 10.07 -7.78
C LYS A 112 -11.95 10.36 -9.21
N ASN A 113 -10.72 10.86 -9.39
CA ASN A 113 -10.18 11.20 -10.71
C ASN A 113 -9.39 10.02 -11.31
N SER A 114 -8.62 9.32 -10.48
CA SER A 114 -7.82 8.17 -10.89
C SER A 114 -7.73 7.14 -9.77
N ALA A 115 -6.92 6.09 -9.95
CA ALA A 115 -6.68 5.13 -8.89
C ALA A 115 -6.00 5.77 -7.66
N TYR A 116 -5.21 6.82 -7.83
CA TYR A 116 -4.43 7.44 -6.74
C TYR A 116 -4.84 8.87 -6.41
N SER A 117 -5.88 9.40 -7.07
CA SER A 117 -6.26 10.81 -6.96
C SER A 117 -7.75 10.99 -6.77
N VAL A 118 -8.09 11.91 -5.87
CA VAL A 118 -9.42 12.45 -5.65
C VAL A 118 -9.37 13.97 -5.78
N SER A 119 -10.50 14.61 -6.05
CA SER A 119 -10.64 16.07 -6.04
C SER A 119 -11.85 16.53 -5.25
N CYS A 120 -11.82 17.81 -4.86
CA CYS A 120 -12.95 18.52 -4.27
C CYS A 120 -13.55 19.54 -5.25
N GLY A 121 -14.78 19.98 -4.99
CA GLY A 121 -15.50 20.93 -5.86
C GLY A 121 -15.07 22.39 -5.73
N VAL A 122 -14.36 22.75 -4.65
CA VAL A 122 -13.93 24.12 -4.35
C VAL A 122 -12.41 24.15 -4.18
N GLN A 123 -11.74 25.03 -4.95
CA GLN A 123 -10.30 25.26 -4.84
C GLN A 123 -9.95 25.74 -3.41
N PRO A 124 -9.07 25.02 -2.69
CA PRO A 124 -8.59 25.49 -1.39
C PRO A 124 -7.77 26.76 -1.53
N ASP A 125 -7.92 27.64 -0.55
CA ASP A 125 -7.12 28.85 -0.41
C ASP A 125 -6.86 29.08 1.08
N ALA A 126 -5.64 28.76 1.53
CA ALA A 126 -5.25 28.91 2.93
C ALA A 126 -5.32 30.36 3.44
N ALA A 127 -5.24 31.35 2.55
CA ALA A 127 -5.32 32.77 2.89
C ALA A 127 -6.69 33.39 2.55
N GLY A 128 -7.56 32.67 1.84
CA GLY A 128 -8.81 33.17 1.30
C GLY A 128 -10.07 32.59 1.95
N GLU A 129 -11.21 32.98 1.37
CA GLU A 129 -12.53 32.62 1.90
C GLU A 129 -12.88 31.15 1.75
N SER A 130 -12.28 30.42 0.79
CA SER A 130 -12.50 28.97 0.62
C SER A 130 -11.77 28.15 1.69
N GLY A 131 -10.67 28.64 2.26
CA GLY A 131 -9.94 27.98 3.35
C GLY A 131 -9.35 26.64 2.95
N VAL A 132 -9.04 25.81 3.96
CA VAL A 132 -8.52 24.44 3.82
C VAL A 132 -9.51 23.42 4.34
N GLY A 133 -9.40 22.17 3.89
CA GLY A 133 -10.25 21.07 4.32
C GLY A 133 -9.48 19.77 4.54
N LEU A 134 -10.02 18.91 5.39
CA LEU A 134 -9.52 17.56 5.60
C LEU A 134 -10.63 16.56 5.28
N LEU A 135 -10.39 15.69 4.31
CA LEU A 135 -11.35 14.65 3.95
C LEU A 135 -10.96 13.34 4.63
N GLU A 136 -11.87 12.73 5.38
CA GLU A 136 -11.78 11.35 5.80
C GLU A 136 -12.42 10.45 4.73
N LEU A 137 -11.64 9.55 4.15
CA LEU A 137 -12.04 8.68 3.05
C LEU A 137 -11.88 7.21 3.44
N SER A 138 -12.92 6.41 3.23
CA SER A 138 -12.81 4.96 3.24
C SER A 138 -13.09 4.41 1.85
N TYR A 139 -12.29 3.45 1.40
CA TYR A 139 -12.36 2.91 0.04
C TYR A 139 -11.80 1.49 -0.01
N THR A 140 -12.08 0.78 -1.11
CA THR A 140 -11.50 -0.55 -1.36
C THR A 140 -10.26 -0.45 -2.24
N ALA A 141 -9.25 -1.27 -1.95
CA ALA A 141 -8.02 -1.36 -2.73
C ALA A 141 -7.72 -2.81 -3.10
N GLY A 142 -7.40 -3.06 -4.36
CA GLY A 142 -6.98 -4.37 -4.84
C GLY A 142 -5.52 -4.64 -4.51
N PHE A 143 -5.19 -5.89 -4.19
CA PHE A 143 -3.81 -6.32 -3.97
C PHE A 143 -3.54 -7.72 -4.53
N LYS A 144 -2.29 -8.01 -4.87
CA LYS A 144 -1.79 -9.36 -5.10
C LYS A 144 -0.91 -9.77 -3.93
N ARG A 145 -1.12 -10.98 -3.42
CA ARG A 145 -0.40 -11.53 -2.28
C ARG A 145 0.75 -12.41 -2.77
N PHE A 146 1.88 -12.29 -2.10
CA PHE A 146 3.04 -13.12 -2.32
C PHE A 146 3.55 -13.68 -0.98
N GLY A 147 4.28 -14.79 -1.04
CA GLY A 147 5.06 -15.32 0.07
C GLY A 147 6.54 -15.42 -0.33
N ILE A 148 7.45 -15.01 0.56
CA ILE A 148 8.89 -15.19 0.40
C ILE A 148 9.41 -16.16 1.47
N THR A 149 10.09 -17.22 1.04
CA THR A 149 10.78 -18.16 1.92
C THR A 149 12.27 -18.11 1.65
N LEU A 150 13.06 -17.91 2.70
CA LEU A 150 14.52 -17.81 2.59
C LEU A 150 15.19 -19.11 3.06
N PRO A 151 16.12 -19.67 2.27
CA PRO A 151 16.89 -20.83 2.69
C PRO A 151 17.82 -20.46 3.84
N LYS A 152 18.16 -21.44 4.67
CA LYS A 152 19.11 -21.25 5.77
C LYS A 152 20.48 -20.84 5.23
N LYS A 153 21.07 -19.80 5.81
CA LYS A 153 22.43 -19.35 5.49
C LYS A 153 23.32 -19.29 6.73
N ASN A 154 24.62 -19.48 6.51
CA ASN A 154 25.67 -19.28 7.51
C ASN A 154 26.13 -17.81 7.54
N LYS A 155 25.19 -16.87 7.58
CA LYS A 155 25.46 -15.44 7.77
C LYS A 155 24.58 -14.93 8.90
N ALA A 156 25.16 -14.11 9.76
CA ALA A 156 24.43 -13.46 10.85
C ALA A 156 23.45 -12.43 10.29
N GLU A 157 23.83 -11.68 9.26
CA GLU A 157 22.95 -10.73 8.58
C GLU A 157 23.17 -10.78 7.06
N TYR A 158 22.08 -10.71 6.29
CA TYR A 158 22.17 -10.40 4.86
C TYR A 158 20.88 -9.75 4.34
N PRO A 159 20.98 -8.79 3.40
CA PRO A 159 19.80 -8.17 2.80
C PRO A 159 19.23 -9.04 1.68
N VAL A 160 17.91 -9.07 1.56
CA VAL A 160 17.18 -9.64 0.41
C VAL A 160 16.44 -8.53 -0.31
N LEU A 161 16.66 -8.42 -1.61
CA LEU A 161 15.93 -7.50 -2.47
C LEU A 161 14.71 -8.21 -3.05
N ILE A 162 13.53 -7.60 -2.98
CA ILE A 162 12.34 -8.01 -3.73
C ILE A 162 12.02 -6.91 -4.72
N TYR A 163 12.13 -7.23 -6.01
CA TYR A 163 11.78 -6.34 -7.11
C TYR A 163 10.36 -6.63 -7.58
N VAL A 164 9.51 -5.60 -7.55
CA VAL A 164 8.09 -5.69 -7.92
C VAL A 164 7.83 -4.84 -9.15
N PHE A 165 7.17 -5.42 -10.16
CA PHE A 165 6.87 -4.77 -11.44
C PHE A 165 5.50 -5.23 -11.98
N GLN A 166 5.01 -4.55 -13.01
CA GLN A 166 3.77 -4.89 -13.73
C GLN A 166 4.12 -5.24 -15.18
N GLU A 167 3.39 -6.22 -15.73
CA GLU A 167 3.41 -6.62 -17.15
C GLU A 167 2.30 -5.95 -17.97
#